data_AF-A0A2V8G231-F1
#
_entry.id   AF-A0A2V8G231-F1
#
_cell.length_a   1.000
_cell.length_b   1.000
_cell.length_c   1.000
_cell.angle_alpha   90.00
_cell.angle_beta   90.00
_cell.angle_gamma   90.00
#
_symmetry.space_group_name_H-M   'P 1'
#
loop_
_entity.id
_entity.type
_entity.pdbx_description
1 polymer ?
#
loop_
_entity_poly.entity_id
_entity_poly.type
_entity_poly.pdbx_seq_one_letter_code
_entity_poly.pdbx_strand_id
1 'polypeptide(L)'
;MKASVLWAVLVLVVASAMLAGQGERPGQIWPGKVWIQNRDRSEAIPVSIQDAAPVQVTGMPTVAIAPTTIVQSRLVRQAWEYTVVTVQTGRDPLAVVSKAGQDGWETTGVQFSAPDGTSLLMKRPRQ
;
A
#
# COMPACT_ATOMS: atom_id res chain seq x y z
N MET A 1 16.50 58.06 30.23
CA MET A 1 17.41 56.89 30.29
C MET A 1 16.86 55.72 31.11
N LYS A 2 16.28 55.93 32.31
CA LYS A 2 15.81 54.82 33.17
C LYS A 2 14.61 54.02 32.63
N ALA A 3 13.63 54.69 32.01
CA ALA A 3 12.44 54.03 31.47
C ALA A 3 12.75 53.13 30.25
N SER A 4 13.64 53.56 29.36
CA SER A 4 14.00 52.83 28.14
C SER A 4 14.72 51.51 28.42
N VAL A 5 15.55 51.47 29.47
CA VAL A 5 16.23 50.25 29.92
C VAL A 5 15.22 49.26 30.53
N LEU A 6 14.24 49.76 31.29
CA LEU A 6 13.17 48.95 31.87
C LEU A 6 12.30 48.28 30.78
N TRP A 7 11.94 49.01 29.73
CA TRP A 7 11.21 48.45 28.59
C TRP A 7 12.04 47.43 27.81
N ALA A 8 13.32 47.71 27.58
CA ALA A 8 14.21 46.77 26.90
C ALA A 8 14.36 45.44 27.68
N VAL A 9 14.49 45.51 29.00
CA VAL A 9 14.56 44.33 29.87
C VAL A 9 13.23 43.57 29.87
N LEU A 10 12.10 44.27 29.93
CA LEU A 10 10.77 43.63 29.90
C LEU A 10 10.55 42.87 28.58
N VAL A 11 10.89 43.50 27.44
CA VAL A 11 10.78 42.87 26.11
C VAL A 11 11.69 41.64 26.01
N LEU A 12 12.92 41.73 26.53
CA LEU A 12 13.87 40.62 26.52
C LEU A 12 13.36 39.41 27.34
N VAL A 13 12.79 39.64 28.53
CA VAL A 13 12.24 38.56 29.36
C VAL A 13 11.01 37.91 28.72
N VAL A 14 10.08 38.70 28.17
CA VAL A 14 8.87 38.18 27.51
C VAL A 14 9.22 37.40 26.24
N ALA A 15 10.17 37.90 25.43
CA ALA A 15 10.64 37.20 24.23
C ALA A 15 11.31 35.86 24.58
N SER A 16 12.07 35.82 25.68
CA SER A 16 12.72 34.59 26.16
C SER A 16 11.71 33.53 26.59
N ALA A 17 10.64 33.94 27.28
CA ALA A 17 9.59 33.05 27.75
C ALA A 17 8.76 32.45 26.59
N MET A 18 8.51 33.23 25.53
CA MET A 18 7.79 32.74 24.35
C MET A 18 8.61 31.81 23.46
N LEU A 19 9.93 31.97 23.41
CA LEU A 19 10.82 31.02 22.71
C LEU A 19 10.96 29.69 23.47
N ALA A 20 10.93 29.71 24.81
CA ALA A 20 11.06 28.50 25.63
C ALA A 20 9.79 27.62 25.67
N GLY A 21 8.61 28.19 25.35
CA GLY A 21 7.32 27.48 25.34
C GLY A 21 7.01 26.68 24.06
N GLN A 22 7.96 26.55 23.14
CA GLN A 22 7.82 25.79 21.88
C GLN A 22 8.00 24.27 22.08
N GLY A 23 7.87 23.79 23.33
CA GLY A 23 7.96 22.38 23.67
C GLY A 23 6.71 21.58 23.26
N GLU A 24 6.91 20.27 23.20
CA GLU A 24 5.94 19.24 22.83
C GLU A 24 4.59 19.43 23.55
N ARG A 25 3.50 19.56 22.77
CA ARG A 25 2.16 19.77 23.33
C ARG A 25 1.53 18.42 23.71
N PRO A 26 0.86 18.30 24.86
CA PRO A 26 0.02 17.13 25.15
C PRO A 26 -1.00 16.93 24.01
N GLY A 27 -0.96 15.76 23.36
CA GLY A 27 -1.80 15.44 22.18
C GLY A 27 -1.15 15.70 20.81
N GLN A 28 0.13 16.08 20.76
CA GLN A 28 0.88 16.17 19.52
C GLN A 28 1.09 14.76 18.94
N ILE A 29 0.34 14.44 17.88
CA ILE A 29 0.44 13.16 17.18
C ILE A 29 1.80 13.10 16.49
N TRP A 30 2.72 12.31 17.05
CA TRP A 30 3.92 11.94 16.32
C TRP A 30 3.55 11.04 15.14
N PRO A 31 4.16 11.21 13.95
CA PRO A 31 4.07 10.21 12.91
C PRO A 31 4.84 8.97 13.40
N GLY A 32 4.13 8.06 14.07
CA GLY A 32 4.64 6.75 14.46
C GLY A 32 4.96 5.95 13.20
N LYS A 33 6.18 6.09 12.69
CA LYS A 33 6.64 5.34 11.54
C LYS A 33 7.12 3.98 12.02
N VAL A 34 6.26 2.98 11.92
CA VAL A 34 6.62 1.58 12.18
C VAL A 34 7.36 1.05 10.95
N TRP A 35 8.64 0.71 11.12
CA TRP A 35 9.41 0.00 10.10
C TRP A 35 9.45 -1.48 10.48
N ILE A 36 8.90 -2.33 9.62
CA ILE A 36 9.06 -3.78 9.74
C ILE A 36 10.33 -4.16 8.98
N GLN A 37 11.33 -4.68 9.70
CA GLN A 37 12.55 -5.23 9.11
C GLN A 37 12.61 -6.72 9.46
N ASN A 38 12.71 -7.58 8.44
CA ASN A 38 13.06 -9.00 8.61
C ASN A 38 14.50 -9.14 8.12
N ARG A 39 15.47 -8.99 9.03
CA ARG A 39 16.90 -8.89 8.69
C ARG A 39 17.54 -10.25 8.45
N ASP A 40 17.00 -11.30 9.06
CA ASP A 40 17.49 -12.67 8.94
C ASP A 40 16.34 -13.70 8.88
N ARG A 41 16.69 -14.99 8.74
CA ARG A 41 15.71 -16.08 8.70
C ARG A 41 14.99 -16.31 10.03
N SER A 42 15.57 -15.94 11.15
CA SER A 42 14.95 -16.02 12.48
C SER A 42 13.94 -14.89 12.72
N GLU A 43 14.04 -13.80 11.97
CA GLU A 43 13.09 -12.68 11.98
C GLU A 43 12.03 -12.78 10.86
N ALA A 44 12.06 -13.84 10.04
CA ALA A 44 11.08 -14.03 8.99
C ALA A 44 9.68 -14.26 9.60
N ILE A 45 8.73 -13.36 9.31
CA ILE A 45 7.33 -13.53 9.70
C ILE A 45 6.79 -14.80 9.00
N PRO A 46 6.43 -15.85 9.74
CA PRO A 46 6.02 -17.11 9.13
C PRO A 46 4.63 -16.96 8.50
N VAL A 47 4.52 -17.28 7.21
CA VAL A 47 3.23 -17.44 6.54
C VAL A 47 2.82 -18.90 6.68
N SER A 48 1.82 -19.17 7.52
CA SER A 48 1.17 -20.48 7.61
C SER A 48 -0.11 -20.47 6.79
N ILE A 49 -0.21 -21.37 5.80
CA ILE A 49 -1.43 -21.57 5.03
C ILE A 49 -2.30 -22.53 5.84
N GLN A 50 -3.28 -21.98 6.57
CA GLN A 50 -4.17 -22.78 7.44
C GLN A 50 -5.32 -23.43 6.65
N ASP A 51 -5.85 -22.73 5.65
CA ASP A 51 -7.00 -23.19 4.86
C ASP A 51 -6.76 -22.95 3.36
N ALA A 52 -6.12 -23.91 2.69
CA ALA A 52 -6.12 -23.94 1.24
C ALA A 52 -7.46 -24.52 0.78
N ALA A 53 -8.31 -23.69 0.15
CA ALA A 53 -9.50 -24.18 -0.53
C ALA A 53 -9.10 -25.26 -1.56
N PRO A 54 -9.88 -26.34 -1.72
CA PRO A 54 -9.57 -27.38 -2.70
C PRO A 54 -9.51 -26.76 -4.10
N VAL A 55 -8.31 -26.80 -4.69
CA VAL A 55 -8.09 -26.33 -6.06
C VAL A 55 -8.75 -27.33 -7.01
N GLN A 56 -9.90 -26.95 -7.59
CA GLN A 56 -10.48 -27.70 -8.70
C GLN A 56 -9.72 -27.36 -9.99
N VAL A 57 -8.69 -28.15 -10.29
CA VAL A 57 -8.05 -28.13 -11.61
C VAL A 57 -8.90 -28.97 -12.55
N THR A 58 -9.67 -28.33 -13.42
CA THR A 58 -10.40 -29.03 -14.48
C THR A 58 -9.40 -29.51 -15.54
N GLY A 59 -9.19 -30.82 -15.65
CA GLY A 59 -8.39 -31.44 -16.71
C GLY A 59 -7.13 -32.20 -16.30
N MET A 60 -6.74 -32.21 -15.02
CA MET A 60 -5.66 -33.08 -14.51
C MET A 60 -6.13 -33.88 -13.29
N PRO A 61 -6.18 -35.23 -13.35
CA PRO A 61 -6.87 -36.06 -12.36
C PRO A 61 -6.07 -36.33 -11.06
N THR A 62 -4.93 -35.68 -10.83
CA THR A 62 -4.12 -35.98 -9.64
C THR A 62 -3.49 -34.73 -9.04
N VAL A 63 -4.17 -34.17 -8.04
CA VAL A 63 -3.58 -33.20 -7.13
C VAL A 63 -2.84 -33.99 -6.05
N ALA A 64 -1.53 -34.11 -6.20
CA ALA A 64 -0.67 -34.68 -5.17
C ALA A 64 -0.10 -33.56 -4.30
N ILE A 65 -0.45 -33.55 -3.02
CA ILE A 65 0.25 -32.71 -2.04
C ILE A 65 1.64 -33.34 -1.88
N ALA A 66 2.69 -32.58 -2.16
CA ALA A 66 4.06 -33.04 -2.10
C ALA A 66 4.76 -32.51 -0.82
N PRO A 67 4.56 -33.17 0.34
CA PRO A 67 4.96 -32.63 1.65
C PRO A 67 6.47 -32.49 1.82
N THR A 68 7.26 -33.18 1.00
CA THR A 68 8.73 -33.12 0.99
C THR A 68 9.28 -32.15 -0.06
N THR A 69 8.42 -31.56 -0.89
CA THR A 69 8.85 -30.60 -1.92
C THR A 69 9.05 -29.23 -1.29
N ILE A 70 10.31 -28.81 -1.21
CA ILE A 70 10.65 -27.44 -0.81
C ILE A 70 10.61 -26.56 -2.06
N VAL A 71 9.57 -25.74 -2.18
CA VAL A 71 9.52 -24.68 -3.20
C VAL A 71 10.46 -23.56 -2.78
N GLN A 72 11.54 -23.37 -3.52
CA GLN A 72 12.47 -22.26 -3.24
C GLN A 72 11.82 -20.93 -3.65
N SER A 73 11.24 -20.23 -2.69
CA SER A 73 10.79 -18.86 -2.85
C SER A 73 11.94 -17.89 -2.61
N ARG A 74 12.07 -16.87 -3.45
CA ARG A 74 12.93 -15.71 -3.19
C ARG A 74 12.12 -14.44 -3.32
N LEU A 75 12.39 -13.46 -2.47
CA LEU A 75 11.83 -12.13 -2.63
C LEU A 75 12.54 -11.46 -3.81
N VAL A 76 11.82 -11.24 -4.91
CA VAL A 76 12.30 -10.46 -6.05
C VAL A 76 11.36 -9.30 -6.31
N ARG A 77 11.91 -8.24 -6.89
CA ARG A 77 11.09 -7.15 -7.40
C ARG A 77 10.27 -7.67 -8.58
N GLN A 78 8.95 -7.74 -8.40
CA GLN A 78 8.03 -8.10 -9.47
C GLN A 78 7.95 -6.94 -10.46
N ALA A 79 8.28 -7.20 -11.73
CA ALA A 79 7.98 -6.29 -12.83
C ALA A 79 6.49 -6.41 -13.19
N TRP A 80 5.88 -5.29 -13.54
CA TRP A 80 4.45 -5.19 -13.86
C TRP A 80 4.24 -4.72 -15.30
N GLU A 81 3.26 -5.30 -15.96
CA GLU A 81 2.66 -4.77 -17.19
C GLU A 81 1.38 -4.02 -16.82
N TYR A 82 1.01 -3.04 -17.64
CA TYR A 82 -0.19 -2.23 -17.46
C TYR A 82 -1.00 -2.17 -18.74
N THR A 83 -2.32 -2.15 -18.60
CA THR A 83 -3.25 -1.94 -19.70
C THR A 83 -4.43 -1.09 -19.24
N VAL A 84 -5.17 -0.52 -20.19
CA VAL A 84 -6.40 0.23 -19.94
C VAL A 84 -7.56 -0.53 -20.56
N VAL A 85 -8.61 -0.75 -19.77
CA VAL A 85 -9.85 -1.37 -20.22
C VAL A 85 -10.99 -0.39 -20.04
N THR A 86 -11.73 -0.11 -21.12
CA THR A 86 -12.85 0.83 -21.09
C THR A 86 -14.18 0.09 -21.04
N VAL A 87 -14.98 0.39 -20.02
CA VAL A 87 -16.38 -0.02 -19.90
C VAL A 87 -17.25 1.11 -20.45
N GLN A 88 -17.84 0.92 -21.62
CA GLN A 88 -18.74 1.90 -22.22
C GLN A 88 -20.04 2.07 -21.41
N THR A 89 -20.63 3.26 -21.43
CA THR A 89 -21.91 3.54 -20.78
C THR A 89 -23.01 2.58 -21.29
N GLY A 90 -23.75 1.96 -20.37
CA GLY A 90 -24.81 0.99 -20.70
C GLY A 90 -24.32 -0.42 -21.05
N ARG A 91 -23.01 -0.67 -21.06
CA ARG A 91 -22.45 -2.03 -21.12
C ARG A 91 -22.36 -2.64 -19.73
N ASP A 92 -22.45 -3.96 -19.68
CA ASP A 92 -22.20 -4.73 -18.47
C ASP A 92 -20.69 -4.66 -18.09
N PRO A 93 -20.33 -4.05 -16.94
CA PRO A 93 -18.95 -4.01 -16.48
C PRO A 93 -18.38 -5.39 -16.15
N LEU A 94 -19.21 -6.34 -15.69
CA LEU A 94 -18.74 -7.67 -15.30
C LEU A 94 -18.21 -8.44 -16.49
N ALA A 95 -18.90 -8.43 -17.63
CA ALA A 95 -18.43 -9.09 -18.84
C ALA A 95 -17.07 -8.55 -19.32
N VAL A 96 -16.86 -7.24 -19.24
CA VAL A 96 -15.61 -6.58 -19.68
C VAL A 96 -14.45 -6.90 -18.75
N VAL A 97 -14.65 -6.74 -17.43
CA VAL A 97 -13.60 -6.98 -16.43
C VAL A 97 -13.28 -8.47 -16.31
N SER A 98 -14.28 -9.35 -16.41
CA SER A 98 -14.07 -10.80 -16.33
C SER A 98 -13.20 -11.32 -17.47
N LYS A 99 -13.39 -10.80 -18.69
CA LYS A 99 -12.53 -11.14 -19.82
C LYS A 99 -11.07 -10.75 -19.56
N ALA A 100 -10.82 -9.53 -19.11
CA ALA A 100 -9.47 -9.09 -18.75
C ALA A 100 -8.88 -9.91 -17.59
N GLY A 101 -9.70 -10.29 -16.60
CA GLY A 101 -9.30 -11.16 -15.51
C GLY A 101 -8.85 -12.55 -15.96
N GLN A 102 -9.51 -13.14 -16.96
CA GLN A 102 -9.08 -14.42 -17.55
C GLN A 102 -7.71 -14.33 -18.25
N ASP A 103 -7.35 -13.15 -18.75
CA ASP A 103 -6.03 -12.86 -19.33
C ASP A 103 -4.95 -12.51 -18.27
N GLY A 104 -5.31 -12.63 -16.98
CA GLY A 104 -4.42 -12.40 -15.84
C GLY A 104 -4.32 -10.94 -15.40
N TRP A 105 -5.20 -10.05 -15.88
CA TRP A 105 -5.20 -8.65 -15.48
C TRP A 105 -6.01 -8.40 -14.20
N GLU A 106 -5.47 -7.55 -13.33
CA GLU A 106 -6.09 -7.11 -12.08
C GLU A 106 -6.29 -5.58 -12.08
N THR A 107 -7.41 -5.07 -11.58
CA THR A 107 -7.68 -3.63 -11.47
C THR A 107 -6.74 -2.92 -10.49
N THR A 108 -6.19 -1.77 -10.85
CA THR A 108 -5.23 -1.00 -10.02
C THR A 108 -5.88 0.06 -9.11
N GLY A 109 -7.19 0.01 -8.90
CA GLY A 109 -7.95 1.04 -8.16
C GLY A 109 -8.02 2.42 -8.83
N VAL A 110 -7.34 2.59 -9.97
CA VAL A 110 -7.34 3.83 -10.75
C VAL A 110 -8.42 3.71 -11.84
N GLN A 111 -9.34 4.66 -11.83
CA GLN A 111 -10.43 4.75 -12.79
C GLN A 111 -10.56 6.18 -13.30
N PHE A 112 -10.90 6.31 -14.58
CA PHE A 112 -11.17 7.57 -15.25
C PHE A 112 -12.59 7.51 -15.80
N SER A 113 -13.46 8.36 -15.28
CA SER A 113 -14.84 8.45 -15.76
C SER A 113 -14.97 9.51 -16.85
N ALA A 114 -15.68 9.17 -17.91
CA ALA A 114 -16.04 10.04 -19.02
C ALA A 114 -17.54 9.86 -19.35
N PRO A 115 -18.17 10.78 -20.10
CA PRO A 115 -19.60 10.68 -20.44
C PRO A 115 -19.97 9.39 -21.18
N ASP A 116 -19.04 8.85 -21.94
CA ASP A 116 -19.18 7.65 -22.78
C ASP A 116 -18.71 6.36 -22.10
N GLY A 117 -18.14 6.43 -20.89
CA GLY A 117 -17.78 5.24 -20.12
C GLY A 117 -16.76 5.46 -19.02
N THR A 118 -16.30 4.35 -18.43
CA THR A 118 -15.28 4.32 -17.38
C THR A 118 -14.08 3.54 -17.87
N SER A 119 -12.91 4.16 -17.86
CA SER A 119 -11.63 3.49 -18.14
C SER A 119 -10.98 3.02 -16.84
N LEU A 120 -10.58 1.75 -16.80
CA LEU A 120 -9.95 1.09 -15.67
C LEU A 120 -8.49 0.82 -16.02
N LEU A 121 -7.57 1.29 -15.19
CA LEU A 121 -6.18 0.87 -15.28
C LEU A 121 -6.06 -0.52 -14.64
N MET A 122 -5.42 -1.43 -15.35
CA MET A 122 -5.20 -2.81 -14.90
C MET A 122 -3.71 -3.15 -14.96
N LYS A 123 -3.28 -4.08 -14.10
CA LYS A 123 -1.90 -4.55 -14.00
C LYS A 123 -1.85 -6.07 -14.04
N ARG A 124 -0.69 -6.61 -14.42
CA ARG A 124 -0.36 -8.02 -14.21
C ARG A 124 1.15 -8.22 -14.05
N PRO A 125 1.60 -9.30 -13.40
CA PRO A 125 3.02 -9.66 -13.38
C PRO A 125 3.56 -9.81 -14.80
N ARG A 126 4.69 -9.17 -15.10
CA ARG A 126 5.45 -9.45 -16.32
C ARG A 126 6.10 -10.83 -16.18
N GLN A 127 5.87 -11.69 -17.15
CA GLN A 127 6.51 -13.00 -17.24
C GLN A 127 7.94 -12.88 -17.78
#